data_AF-A0A850RIR7-F1
#
_entry.id   AF-A0A850RIR7-F1
#
_cell.length_a   1.000
_cell.length_b   1.000
_cell.length_c   1.000
_cell.angle_alpha   90.00
_cell.angle_beta   90.00
_cell.angle_gamma   90.00
#
_symmetry.space_group_name_H-M   'P 1'
#
loop_
_entity.id
_entity.type
_entity.pdbx_description
1 polymer ?
#
loop_
_entity_poly.entity_id
_entity_poly.type
_entity_poly.pdbx_seq_one_letter_code
_entity_poly.pdbx_strand_id
1 'polypeptide(L)'
;MARSGLDAETQTLLVEAVTAAADLDAYHSRCRGDGSGRRTENLNKLIVGKLRTTVLTVQDDFFPERSYRRVQARLESDFVERLQAAGGCQGAKDSTWPEELRQRYETAIEAIRQLP
;
A
#
# COMPACT_ATOMS: atom_id res chain seq x y z
N MET A 1 -8.92 -10.34 19.73
CA MET A 1 -8.32 -9.43 18.73
C MET A 1 -6.90 -9.15 19.19
N ALA A 2 -5.91 -9.55 18.40
CA ALA A 2 -4.51 -9.34 18.77
C ALA A 2 -4.25 -7.83 18.71
N ARG A 3 -4.26 -7.15 19.86
CA ARG A 3 -3.53 -5.89 20.02
C ARG A 3 -2.08 -6.23 19.71
N SER A 4 -1.64 -6.02 18.47
CA SER A 4 -0.25 -6.24 18.13
C SER A 4 0.59 -5.41 19.10
N GLY A 5 1.57 -6.04 19.77
CA GLY A 5 2.50 -5.32 20.65
C GLY A 5 3.48 -4.40 19.91
N LEU A 6 3.18 -4.07 18.65
CA LEU A 6 3.97 -3.17 17.81
C LEU A 6 3.81 -1.74 18.33
N ASP A 7 4.91 -1.02 18.41
CA ASP A 7 4.90 0.40 18.75
C ASP A 7 4.22 1.25 17.63
N ALA A 8 3.95 2.51 17.95
CA ALA A 8 3.23 3.42 17.06
C ALA A 8 4.01 3.77 15.78
N GLU A 9 5.34 3.78 15.83
CA GLU A 9 6.20 4.05 14.68
C GLU A 9 6.10 2.89 13.68
N THR A 10 6.24 1.66 14.18
CA THR A 10 6.06 0.45 13.38
C THR A 10 4.67 0.37 12.76
N GLN A 11 3.61 0.71 13.51
CA GLN A 11 2.25 0.75 12.97
C GLN A 11 2.12 1.78 11.84
N THR A 12 2.74 2.95 11.98
CA THR A 12 2.73 4.01 10.95
C THR A 12 3.43 3.54 9.67
N LEU A 13 4.61 2.92 9.80
CA LEU A 13 5.34 2.37 8.66
C LEU A 13 4.55 1.27 7.94
N LEU A 14 3.81 0.43 8.68
CA LEU A 14 2.95 -0.60 8.10
C LEU A 14 1.78 0.00 7.31
N VAL A 15 1.14 1.05 7.83
CA VAL A 15 0.06 1.76 7.13
C VAL A 15 0.59 2.40 5.84
N GLU A 16 1.77 3.02 5.90
CA GLU A 16 2.42 3.61 4.72
C GLU A 16 2.76 2.54 3.68
N ALA A 17 3.36 1.43 4.08
CA ALA A 17 3.73 0.34 3.18
C ALA A 17 2.50 -0.28 2.50
N VAL A 18 1.42 -0.50 3.23
CA VAL A 18 0.16 -1.01 2.66
C VAL A 18 -0.42 -0.02 1.65
N THR A 19 -0.39 1.28 1.97
CA THR A 19 -0.89 2.33 1.08
C THR A 19 -0.06 2.39 -0.21
N ALA A 20 1.27 2.39 -0.10
CA ALA A 20 2.17 2.46 -1.25
C ALA A 20 2.08 1.22 -2.16
N ALA A 21 1.94 0.03 -1.55
CA ALA A 21 1.75 -1.21 -2.30
C ALA A 21 0.41 -1.21 -3.06
N ALA A 22 -0.67 -0.80 -2.39
CA ALA A 22 -2.00 -0.71 -2.99
C ALA A 22 -2.04 0.30 -4.15
N ASP A 23 -1.44 1.49 -3.98
CA ASP A 23 -1.37 2.51 -5.02
C ASP A 23 -0.64 2.01 -6.28
N LEU A 24 0.52 1.37 -6.09
CA LEU A 24 1.31 0.88 -7.21
C LEU A 24 0.63 -0.29 -7.92
N ASP A 25 0.04 -1.24 -7.17
CA ASP A 25 -0.77 -2.32 -7.76
C ASP A 25 -2.00 -1.77 -8.51
N ALA A 26 -2.67 -0.74 -7.98
CA ALA A 26 -3.80 -0.10 -8.64
C ALA A 26 -3.40 0.57 -9.97
N TYR A 27 -2.25 1.25 -10.02
CA TYR A 27 -1.70 1.80 -11.26
C TYR A 27 -1.38 0.70 -12.28
N HIS A 28 -0.68 -0.36 -11.85
CA HIS A 28 -0.35 -1.47 -12.72
C HIS A 28 -1.59 -2.16 -13.28
N SER A 29 -2.59 -2.41 -12.43
CA SER A 29 -3.86 -3.01 -12.84
C SER A 29 -4.61 -2.15 -13.85
N ARG A 30 -4.84 -0.87 -13.53
CA ARG A 30 -5.68 0.02 -14.35
C ARG A 30 -4.99 0.51 -15.62
N CYS A 31 -3.71 0.86 -15.53
CA CYS A 31 -3.02 1.55 -16.64
C CYS A 31 -2.06 0.65 -17.43
N ARG A 32 -1.70 -0.53 -16.90
CA ARG A 32 -0.79 -1.49 -17.55
C ARG A 32 -1.42 -2.88 -17.79
N GLY A 33 -2.64 -3.13 -17.29
CA GLY A 33 -3.31 -4.42 -17.41
C GLY A 33 -2.69 -5.53 -16.54
N ASP A 34 -1.84 -5.16 -15.58
CA ASP A 34 -1.21 -6.10 -14.64
C ASP A 34 -2.01 -6.14 -13.33
N GLY A 35 -2.99 -7.04 -13.27
CA GLY A 35 -3.84 -7.26 -12.10
C GLY A 35 -3.27 -8.24 -11.06
N SER A 36 -1.96 -8.53 -11.09
CA SER A 36 -1.38 -9.58 -10.23
C SER A 36 -1.36 -9.24 -8.73
N GLY A 37 -1.45 -7.96 -8.34
CA GLY A 37 -1.39 -7.56 -6.92
C GLY A 37 -0.04 -7.88 -6.26
N ARG A 38 1.03 -7.98 -7.08
CA ARG A 38 2.33 -8.51 -6.65
C ARG A 38 2.95 -7.69 -5.52
N ARG A 39 2.72 -6.37 -5.46
CA ARG A 39 3.37 -5.51 -4.46
C ARG A 39 2.75 -5.75 -3.10
N THR A 40 1.42 -5.82 -3.04
CA THR A 40 0.68 -6.17 -1.83
C THR A 40 1.00 -7.59 -1.36
N GLU A 41 1.12 -8.55 -2.29
CA GLU A 41 1.51 -9.93 -1.95
C GLU A 41 2.93 -10.01 -1.36
N ASN A 42 3.89 -9.32 -1.99
CA ASN A 42 5.28 -9.27 -1.51
C ASN A 42 5.39 -8.61 -0.15
N LEU A 43 4.68 -7.50 0.08
CA LEU A 43 4.58 -6.87 1.39
C LEU A 43 4.02 -7.85 2.43
N ASN A 44 2.93 -8.55 2.10
CA ASN A 44 2.32 -9.51 3.02
C ASN A 44 3.30 -10.61 3.42
N LYS A 45 4.04 -11.18 2.47
CA LYS A 45 5.09 -12.18 2.75
C LYS A 45 6.15 -11.62 3.70
N LEU A 46 6.62 -10.40 3.46
CA LEU A 46 7.62 -9.73 4.29
C LEU A 46 7.15 -9.57 5.73
N ILE A 47 5.96 -9.00 5.95
CA ILE A 47 5.46 -8.70 7.31
C ILE A 47 4.96 -9.94 8.05
N VAL A 48 4.51 -10.98 7.34
CA VAL A 48 4.22 -12.29 7.95
C VAL A 48 5.51 -12.92 8.48
N GLY A 49 6.58 -12.89 7.68
CA GLY A 49 7.87 -13.45 8.08
C GLY A 49 8.51 -12.68 9.23
N LYS A 50 8.44 -11.35 9.18
CA LYS A 50 9.16 -10.46 10.11
C LYS A 50 8.39 -10.14 11.38
N LEU A 51 7.14 -9.72 11.25
CA LEU A 51 6.34 -9.15 12.34
C LEU A 51 5.20 -10.06 12.78
N ARG A 52 5.05 -11.25 12.16
CA ARG A 52 3.97 -12.20 12.42
C ARG A 52 2.57 -11.57 12.28
N THR A 53 2.45 -10.59 11.39
CA THR A 53 1.19 -9.89 11.06
C THR A 53 0.88 -10.03 9.57
N THR A 54 -0.33 -9.66 9.14
CA THR A 54 -0.75 -9.71 7.74
C THR A 54 -1.20 -8.33 7.27
N VAL A 55 -1.26 -8.11 5.95
CA VAL A 55 -1.83 -6.88 5.39
C VAL A 55 -3.27 -6.70 5.84
N LEU A 56 -4.05 -7.78 5.91
CA LEU A 56 -5.44 -7.72 6.39
C LEU A 56 -5.50 -7.24 7.85
N THR A 57 -4.64 -7.78 8.72
CA THR A 57 -4.52 -7.33 10.11
C THR A 57 -4.13 -5.86 10.20
N VAL A 58 -3.17 -5.41 9.38
CA VAL A 58 -2.78 -3.98 9.34
C VAL A 58 -3.98 -3.10 8.96
N GLN A 59 -4.78 -3.51 7.97
CA GLN A 59 -5.97 -2.78 7.53
C GLN A 59 -7.11 -2.78 8.57
N ASP A 60 -7.28 -3.87 9.30
CA ASP A 60 -8.29 -3.96 10.37
C ASP A 60 -7.85 -3.24 11.66
N ASP A 61 -6.55 -3.22 11.97
CA ASP A 61 -6.06 -2.81 13.29
C ASP A 61 -5.26 -1.51 13.31
N PHE A 62 -4.67 -1.03 12.22
CA PHE A 62 -3.82 0.18 12.25
C PHE A 62 -4.35 1.35 11.43
N PHE A 63 -5.22 1.08 10.45
CA PHE A 63 -5.93 2.13 9.74
C PHE A 63 -7.03 2.76 10.62
N PRO A 64 -7.37 4.05 10.42
CA PRO A 64 -8.39 4.73 11.20
C PRO A 64 -9.80 4.11 11.02
N GLU A 65 -10.08 3.50 9.86
CA GLU A 65 -11.36 2.86 9.57
C GLU A 65 -11.62 1.59 10.39
N ARG A 66 -10.54 0.96 10.90
CA ARG A 66 -10.57 -0.32 11.61
C ARG A 66 -11.38 -1.41 10.90
N SER A 67 -11.32 -1.42 9.57
CA SER A 67 -12.10 -2.31 8.72
C SER A 67 -11.45 -2.41 7.35
N TYR A 68 -10.91 -3.58 7.03
CA TYR A 68 -10.21 -3.81 5.76
C TYR A 68 -11.07 -3.45 4.55
N ARG A 69 -12.39 -3.71 4.61
CA ARG A 69 -13.32 -3.37 3.52
C ARG A 69 -13.39 -1.86 3.29
N ARG A 70 -13.47 -1.08 4.37
CA ARG A 70 -13.51 0.39 4.30
C ARG A 70 -12.17 0.96 3.88
N VAL A 71 -11.06 0.39 4.35
CA VAL A 71 -9.71 0.76 3.93
C VAL A 71 -9.53 0.55 2.43
N GLN A 72 -9.88 -0.63 1.91
CA GLN A 72 -9.78 -0.92 0.48
C GLN A 72 -10.63 0.05 -0.36
N ALA A 73 -11.86 0.32 0.07
CA ALA A 73 -12.73 1.28 -0.61
C ALA A 73 -12.15 2.70 -0.62
N ARG A 74 -11.57 3.15 0.51
CA ARG A 74 -10.91 4.46 0.59
C ARG A 74 -9.69 4.52 -0.31
N LEU A 75 -8.78 3.53 -0.22
CA LEU A 75 -7.57 3.48 -1.04
C LEU A 75 -7.89 3.49 -2.54
N GLU A 76 -8.94 2.77 -2.96
CA GLU A 76 -9.39 2.80 -4.35
C GLU A 76 -9.93 4.19 -4.73
N SER A 77 -10.77 4.81 -3.90
CA SER A 77 -11.29 6.16 -4.14
C SER A 77 -10.17 7.19 -4.25
N ASP A 78 -9.25 7.21 -3.29
CA ASP A 78 -8.11 8.14 -3.24
C ASP A 78 -7.17 7.94 -4.45
N PHE A 79 -6.99 6.71 -4.90
CA PHE A 79 -6.22 6.41 -6.11
C PHE A 79 -6.93 6.94 -7.36
N VAL A 80 -8.23 6.70 -7.50
CA VAL A 80 -9.02 7.16 -8.65
C VAL A 80 -9.03 8.68 -8.73
N GLU A 81 -9.19 9.37 -7.60
CA GLU A 81 -9.14 10.84 -7.54
C GLU A 81 -7.79 11.37 -8.03
N ARG A 82 -6.67 10.82 -7.53
CA ARG A 82 -5.33 11.21 -7.98
C ARG A 82 -5.08 10.87 -9.45
N LEU A 83 -5.56 9.72 -9.93
CA LEU A 83 -5.47 9.33 -11.33
C LEU A 83 -6.24 10.31 -12.23
N GLN A 84 -7.44 10.75 -11.81
CA GLN A 84 -8.22 11.74 -12.55
C GLN A 84 -7.50 13.09 -12.58
N ALA A 85 -6.97 13.54 -11.44
CA ALA A 85 -6.17 14.77 -11.35
C ALA A 85 -4.92 14.72 -12.25
N ALA A 86 -4.34 13.54 -12.44
CA ALA A 86 -3.21 13.31 -13.36
C ALA A 86 -3.63 13.22 -14.84
N GLY A 87 -4.89 13.41 -15.21
CA GLY A 87 -5.37 13.29 -16.60
C GLY A 87 -5.63 11.85 -17.04
N GLY A 88 -5.97 10.97 -16.10
CA GLY A 88 -6.23 9.55 -16.36
C GLY A 88 -4.95 8.77 -16.64
N CYS A 89 -5.09 7.56 -17.18
CA CYS A 89 -3.93 6.70 -17.43
C CYS A 89 -2.95 7.25 -18.46
N GLN A 90 -3.40 8.10 -19.39
CA GLN A 90 -2.50 8.73 -20.35
C GLN A 90 -1.64 9.79 -19.67
N GLY A 91 -2.27 10.75 -18.97
CA GLY A 91 -1.51 11.79 -18.26
C GLY A 91 -0.64 11.23 -17.14
N ALA A 92 -1.07 10.16 -16.46
CA ALA A 92 -0.22 9.39 -15.56
C ALA A 92 1.06 8.89 -16.24
N LYS A 93 0.96 8.25 -17.41
CA LYS A 93 2.11 7.70 -18.15
C LYS A 93 3.06 8.78 -18.68
N ASP A 94 2.53 9.95 -18.99
CA ASP A 94 3.28 11.08 -19.53
C ASP A 94 3.93 11.94 -18.42
N SER A 95 3.74 11.57 -17.15
CA SER A 95 4.25 12.28 -15.97
C SER A 95 5.31 11.47 -15.20
N THR A 96 5.84 12.05 -14.12
CA THR A 96 6.73 11.39 -13.15
C THR A 96 5.99 10.46 -12.20
N TRP A 97 4.65 10.48 -12.18
CA TRP A 97 3.84 9.79 -11.18
C TRP A 97 4.10 8.27 -11.09
N PRO A 98 4.29 7.50 -12.19
CA PRO A 98 4.60 6.07 -12.09
C PRO A 98 5.92 5.80 -11.35
N GLU A 99 6.90 6.67 -11.55
CA GLU A 99 8.19 6.59 -10.88
C GLU A 99 8.07 6.98 -9.41
N GLU A 100 7.28 8.00 -9.09
CA GLU A 100 6.99 8.39 -7.70
C GLU A 100 6.27 7.27 -6.94
N LEU A 101 5.30 6.59 -7.55
CA LEU A 101 4.62 5.43 -6.96
C LEU A 101 5.61 4.29 -6.70
N ARG A 102 6.53 4.04 -7.64
CA ARG A 102 7.59 3.04 -7.49
C ARG A 102 8.52 3.38 -6.34
N GLN A 103 9.04 4.60 -6.31
CA GLN A 103 9.95 5.07 -5.26
C GLN A 103 9.29 5.00 -3.88
N ARG A 104 8.04 5.47 -3.75
CA ARG A 104 7.29 5.41 -2.50
C ARG A 104 7.14 3.98 -1.99
N TYR A 105 6.83 3.04 -2.87
CA TYR A 105 6.77 1.62 -2.52
C TYR A 105 8.14 1.08 -2.09
N GLU A 106 9.21 1.35 -2.86
CA GLU A 106 10.56 0.87 -2.56
C GLU A 106 11.06 1.41 -1.21
N THR A 107 10.87 2.71 -0.94
CA THR A 107 11.21 3.34 0.34
C THR A 107 10.44 2.71 1.50
N ALA A 108 9.13 2.50 1.35
CA ALA A 108 8.32 1.91 2.42
C ALA A 108 8.73 0.45 2.71
N ILE A 109 9.01 -0.35 1.67
CA ILE A 109 9.49 -1.72 1.85
C ILE A 109 10.85 -1.74 2.54
N GLU A 110 11.75 -0.84 2.18
CA GLU A 110 13.07 -0.77 2.81
C GLU A 110 12.98 -0.38 4.29
N ALA A 111 12.10 0.56 4.64
CA ALA A 111 11.84 0.89 6.04
C ALA A 111 11.34 -0.34 6.83
N ILE A 112 10.40 -1.12 6.28
CA ILE A 112 9.96 -2.37 6.91
C ILE A 112 11.10 -3.39 7.04
N ARG A 113 12.01 -3.48 6.05
CA ARG A 113 13.18 -4.36 6.11
C ARG A 113 14.20 -3.96 7.17
N GLN A 114 14.25 -2.69 7.57
CA GLN A 114 15.16 -2.17 8.59
C GLN A 114 14.62 -2.26 10.02
N LEU A 115 13.34 -2.56 10.22
CA LEU A 115 12.78 -2.85 11.54
C LEU A 115 13.58 -3.95 12.28
N PRO A 116 13.65 -3.93 13.62
CA PRO A 116 14.31 -4.98 14.38
C PRO A 116 13.64 -6.36 14.24
#